data_AF-A0A961T0K5-F1
#
_entry.id   AF-A0A961T0K5-F1
#
_cell.length_a   1.000
_cell.length_b   1.000
_cell.length_c   1.000
_cell.angle_alpha   90.00
_cell.angle_beta   90.00
_cell.angle_gamma   90.00
#
_symmetry.space_group_name_H-M   'P 1'
#
loop_
_entity.id
_entity.type
_entity.pdbx_description
1 polymer ?
#
loop_
_entity_poly.entity_id
_entity_poly.type
_entity_poly.pdbx_seq_one_letter_code
_entity_poly.pdbx_strand_id
1 'polypeptide(L)'
;MPGRKRGNMRIILALWAAPMFLFWSWYALSANDISFGTAFFSRDIHDLVFNLYGKVLGVPGDQVPAMIASACAFDTAIVFAIAAFRWRAAWFPQTREWVRSQFNRDESRATADEATALPYGPAQSAE
;
A
#
# COMPACT_ATOMS: atom_id res chain seq x y z
N MET A 1 -9.36 -11.65 -25.04
CA MET A 1 -9.30 -10.43 -24.21
C MET A 1 -8.53 -10.75 -22.93
N PRO A 2 -7.34 -10.17 -22.68
CA PRO A 2 -6.52 -10.58 -21.55
C PRO A 2 -7.00 -9.95 -20.24
N GLY A 3 -7.37 -10.80 -19.28
CA GLY A 3 -7.88 -10.45 -17.97
C GLY A 3 -6.83 -9.72 -17.11
N ARG A 4 -7.16 -8.47 -16.76
CA ARG A 4 -6.40 -7.63 -15.83
C ARG A 4 -6.61 -8.12 -14.38
N LYS A 5 -5.89 -9.16 -13.94
CA LYS A 5 -5.80 -9.53 -12.51
C LYS A 5 -4.90 -8.56 -11.73
N ARG A 6 -5.32 -7.28 -11.63
CA ARG A 6 -4.71 -6.25 -10.74
C ARG A 6 -5.77 -5.46 -9.94
N GLY A 7 -6.94 -6.06 -9.71
CA GLY A 7 -8.06 -5.41 -9.00
C GLY A 7 -8.12 -5.74 -7.51
N ASN A 8 -7.71 -6.95 -7.11
CA ASN A 8 -8.18 -7.54 -5.85
C ASN A 8 -7.64 -6.80 -4.61
N MET A 9 -6.32 -6.52 -4.54
CA MET A 9 -5.72 -5.81 -3.40
C MET A 9 -6.13 -4.33 -3.33
N ARG A 10 -6.31 -3.66 -4.47
CA ARG A 10 -6.74 -2.26 -4.53
C ARG A 10 -8.18 -2.09 -4.06
N ILE A 11 -9.04 -3.03 -4.43
CA ILE A 11 -10.43 -3.06 -3.99
C ILE A 11 -10.50 -3.34 -2.48
N ILE A 12 -9.71 -4.28 -1.95
CA ILE A 12 -9.67 -4.54 -0.49
C ILE A 12 -9.19 -3.29 0.27
N LEU A 13 -8.13 -2.62 -0.20
CA LEU A 13 -7.65 -1.37 0.40
C LEU A 13 -8.66 -0.23 0.26
N ALA A 14 -9.35 -0.11 -0.87
CA ALA A 14 -10.39 0.89 -1.07
C ALA A 14 -11.63 0.62 -0.21
N LEU A 15 -12.02 -0.65 -0.08
CA LEU A 15 -13.14 -1.09 0.77
C LEU A 15 -12.81 -0.90 2.26
N TRP A 16 -11.54 -1.02 2.66
CA TRP A 16 -11.08 -0.70 4.01
C TRP A 16 -10.96 0.82 4.24
N ALA A 17 -10.39 1.55 3.27
CA ALA A 17 -10.18 3.00 3.39
C ALA A 17 -11.51 3.78 3.31
N ALA A 18 -12.50 3.30 2.56
CA ALA A 18 -13.79 3.96 2.40
C ALA A 18 -14.52 4.22 3.74
N PRO A 19 -14.79 3.22 4.60
CA PRO A 19 -15.42 3.47 5.90
C PRO A 19 -14.53 4.31 6.82
N MET A 20 -13.21 4.20 6.70
CA MET A 20 -12.28 4.96 7.52
C MET A 20 -12.30 6.45 7.13
N PHE A 21 -12.18 6.78 5.85
CA PHE A 21 -12.30 8.15 5.37
C PHE A 21 -13.68 8.74 5.68
N LEU A 22 -14.74 7.97 5.49
CA LEU A 22 -16.09 8.41 5.83
C LEU A 22 -16.20 8.81 7.30
N PHE A 23 -15.67 7.96 8.20
CA PHE A 23 -15.65 8.23 9.63
C PHE A 23 -14.82 9.47 9.99
N TRP A 24 -13.59 9.58 9.47
CA TRP A 24 -12.72 10.73 9.72
C TRP A 24 -13.25 12.04 9.14
N SER A 25 -13.82 12.00 7.94
CA SER A 25 -14.46 13.16 7.32
C SER A 25 -15.66 13.63 8.14
N TRP A 26 -16.53 12.72 8.56
CA TRP A 26 -17.66 13.06 9.43
C TRP A 26 -17.18 13.61 10.77
N TYR A 27 -16.23 12.95 11.43
CA TYR A 27 -15.66 13.37 12.70
C TYR A 27 -15.05 14.77 12.61
N ALA A 28 -14.26 15.04 11.57
CA ALA A 28 -13.62 16.34 11.36
C ALA A 28 -14.64 17.44 11.05
N LEU A 29 -15.62 17.19 10.18
CA LEU A 29 -16.70 18.15 9.90
C LEU A 29 -17.48 18.47 11.16
N SER A 30 -17.88 17.44 11.90
CA SER A 30 -18.71 17.56 13.09
C SER A 30 -17.99 18.21 14.27
N ALA A 31 -16.70 17.92 14.45
CA ALA A 31 -15.86 18.58 15.46
C ALA A 31 -15.62 20.07 15.16
N ASN A 32 -15.57 20.46 13.87
CA ASN A 32 -15.41 21.86 13.44
C ASN A 32 -16.76 22.60 13.28
N ASP A 33 -17.87 21.99 13.69
CA ASP A 33 -19.24 22.53 13.55
C ASP A 33 -19.61 22.93 12.11
N ILE A 34 -19.05 22.20 11.12
CA ILE A 34 -19.34 22.40 9.70
C ILE A 34 -20.66 21.68 9.39
N SER A 35 -21.75 22.29 9.84
CA SER A 35 -23.09 21.84 9.52
C SER A 35 -23.57 22.56 8.26
N PHE A 36 -23.61 21.83 7.12
CA PHE A 36 -24.19 22.33 5.85
C PHE A 36 -25.72 22.46 5.92
N GLY A 37 -26.27 22.91 7.05
CA GLY A 37 -27.70 22.89 7.35
C GLY A 37 -28.26 21.51 7.73
N THR A 38 -27.40 20.51 7.96
CA THR A 38 -27.79 19.15 8.35
C THR A 38 -27.37 18.85 9.79
N ALA A 39 -28.33 18.39 10.62
CA ALA A 39 -28.11 18.11 12.05
C ALA A 39 -27.03 17.04 12.31
N PHE A 40 -26.81 16.15 11.34
CA PHE A 40 -25.88 15.03 11.47
C PHE A 40 -24.40 15.45 11.58
N PHE A 41 -24.02 16.63 11.07
CA PHE A 41 -22.67 17.21 11.20
C PHE A 41 -22.59 18.29 12.28
N SER A 42 -23.63 18.44 13.12
CA SER A 42 -23.58 19.38 14.23
C SER A 42 -22.75 18.83 15.38
N ARG A 43 -22.16 19.74 16.17
CA ARG A 43 -21.49 19.41 17.43
C ARG A 43 -22.41 18.74 18.46
N ASP A 44 -23.72 18.99 18.41
CA ASP A 44 -24.66 18.38 19.35
C ASP A 44 -24.79 16.86 19.15
N ILE A 45 -24.83 16.39 17.89
CA ILE A 45 -24.86 14.96 17.58
C ILE A 45 -23.52 14.31 17.92
N HIS A 46 -22.41 15.01 17.67
CA HIS A 46 -21.07 14.57 18.09
C HIS A 46 -21.05 14.25 19.59
N ASP A 47 -21.42 15.24 20.40
CA ASP A 47 -21.39 15.15 21.85
C ASP A 47 -22.39 14.09 22.36
N LEU A 48 -23.56 13.98 21.73
CA LEU A 48 -24.55 12.95 22.06
C LEU A 48 -23.99 11.54 21.83
N VAL A 49 -23.37 11.29 20.68
CA VAL A 49 -22.82 9.98 20.31
C VAL A 49 -21.67 9.62 21.25
N PHE A 50 -20.75 10.54 21.54
CA PHE A 50 -19.63 10.27 22.45
C PHE A 50 -20.06 10.11 23.91
N ASN A 51 -21.08 10.83 24.36
CA ASN A 51 -21.65 10.65 25.69
C ASN A 51 -22.37 9.30 25.82
N LEU A 52 -23.04 8.85 24.76
CA LEU A 52 -23.62 7.51 24.69
C LEU A 52 -22.53 6.43 24.74
N TYR A 53 -21.48 6.54 23.94
CA TYR A 53 -20.36 5.59 23.97
C TYR A 53 -19.62 5.61 25.32
N GLY A 54 -19.44 6.78 25.92
CA GLY A 54 -18.85 6.90 27.26
C GLY A 54 -19.66 6.17 28.33
N LYS A 55 -20.99 6.28 28.28
CA LYS A 55 -21.89 5.52 29.16
C LYS A 55 -21.81 4.00 28.94
N VAL A 56 -21.67 3.56 27.68
CA VAL A 56 -21.56 2.13 27.35
C VAL A 56 -20.22 1.55 27.80
N LEU A 57 -19.12 2.28 27.61
CA LEU A 57 -17.78 1.83 28.00
C LEU A 57 -17.43 2.12 29.48
N GLY A 58 -18.20 2.96 30.18
CA GLY A 58 -17.89 3.37 31.55
C GLY A 58 -16.72 4.36 31.66
N VAL A 59 -16.38 5.06 30.57
CA VAL A 59 -15.30 6.07 30.48
C VAL A 59 -15.94 7.43 30.24
N PRO A 60 -15.35 8.54 30.72
CA PRO A 60 -15.86 9.87 30.42
C PRO A 60 -15.83 10.11 28.89
N GLY A 61 -16.93 10.68 28.37
CA GLY A 61 -17.18 10.81 26.93
C GLY A 61 -16.17 11.67 26.18
N ASP A 62 -15.39 12.50 26.89
CA ASP A 62 -14.31 13.33 26.37
C ASP A 62 -13.07 12.52 25.96
N GLN A 63 -12.83 11.38 26.59
CA GLN A 63 -11.68 10.50 26.30
C GLN A 63 -11.98 9.50 25.18
N VAL A 64 -13.27 9.21 24.93
CA VAL A 64 -13.72 8.25 23.92
C VAL A 64 -13.21 8.59 22.51
N PRO A 65 -13.28 9.84 22.01
CA PRO A 65 -12.76 10.19 20.69
C PRO A 65 -11.28 9.88 20.56
N ALA A 66 -10.48 10.22 21.58
CA ALA A 66 -9.03 10.00 21.57
C ALA A 66 -8.68 8.51 21.59
N MET A 67 -9.43 7.70 22.33
CA MET A 67 -9.27 6.24 22.37
C MET A 67 -9.62 5.59 21.02
N ILE A 68 -10.72 6.01 20.39
CA ILE A 68 -11.12 5.50 19.07
C ILE A 68 -10.11 5.94 18.01
N ALA A 69 -9.73 7.22 18.01
CA ALA A 69 -8.75 7.77 17.07
C ALA A 69 -7.41 7.02 17.14
N SER A 70 -6.90 6.77 18.34
CA SER A 70 -5.65 6.03 18.54
C SER A 70 -5.77 4.56 18.11
N ALA A 71 -6.88 3.89 18.40
CA ALA A 71 -7.14 2.53 17.93
C ALA A 71 -7.20 2.45 16.38
N CYS A 72 -7.91 3.39 15.74
CA CYS A 72 -7.99 3.49 14.29
C CYS A 72 -6.64 3.81 13.65
N ALA A 73 -5.86 4.73 14.24
CA ALA A 73 -4.53 5.06 13.76
C ALA A 73 -3.58 3.85 13.84
N PHE A 74 -3.66 3.08 14.93
CA PHE A 74 -2.89 1.86 15.11
C PHE A 74 -3.26 0.76 14.11
N ASP A 75 -4.56 0.52 13.89
CA ASP A 75 -5.04 -0.42 12.86
C ASP A 75 -4.56 -0.03 11.46
N THR A 76 -4.66 1.27 11.13
CA THR A 76 -4.17 1.83 9.87
C THR A 76 -2.66 1.61 9.71
N ALA A 77 -1.88 1.85 10.77
CA ALA A 77 -0.45 1.65 10.76
C ALA A 77 -0.09 0.17 10.53
N ILE A 78 -0.83 -0.78 11.13
CA ILE A 78 -0.64 -2.21 10.89
C ILE A 78 -0.96 -2.58 9.45
N VAL A 79 -2.11 -2.14 8.92
CA VAL A 79 -2.50 -2.43 7.53
C VAL A 79 -1.47 -1.87 6.55
N PHE A 80 -1.02 -0.63 6.76
CA PHE A 80 0.04 -0.02 5.95
C PHE A 80 1.39 -0.70 6.13
N ALA A 81 1.75 -1.13 7.35
CA ALA A 81 2.99 -1.87 7.58
C ALA A 81 2.97 -3.19 6.82
N ILE A 82 1.88 -3.97 6.91
CA ILE A 82 1.72 -5.22 6.16
C ILE A 82 1.76 -4.95 4.65
N ALA A 83 1.05 -3.92 4.17
CA ALA A 83 1.06 -3.54 2.77
C ALA A 83 2.47 -3.13 2.29
N ALA A 84 3.20 -2.34 3.08
CA ALA A 84 4.55 -1.90 2.79
C ALA A 84 5.55 -3.06 2.77
N PHE A 85 5.46 -3.99 3.73
CA PHE A 85 6.27 -5.21 3.75
C PHE A 85 6.01 -6.10 2.53
N ARG A 86 4.74 -6.23 2.12
CA ARG A 86 4.38 -6.97 0.89
C ARG A 86 4.86 -6.26 -0.37
N TRP A 87 4.84 -4.92 -0.39
CA TRP A 87 5.36 -4.14 -1.51
C TRP A 87 6.88 -4.25 -1.64
N ARG A 88 7.60 -4.28 -0.51
CA ARG A 88 9.05 -4.53 -0.46
C ARG A 88 9.39 -5.91 -1.00
N ALA A 89 8.63 -6.94 -0.61
CA ALA A 89 8.79 -8.29 -1.15
C ALA A 89 8.44 -8.40 -2.65
N ALA A 90 7.57 -7.53 -3.18
CA ALA A 90 7.23 -7.48 -4.61
C ALA A 90 8.25 -6.70 -5.47
N TRP A 91 8.99 -5.75 -4.88
CA TRP A 91 10.08 -5.03 -5.57
C TRP A 91 11.37 -5.86 -5.69
N PHE A 92 11.67 -6.68 -4.68
CA PHE A 92 12.88 -7.53 -4.68
C PHE A 92 12.99 -8.60 -5.78
N PRO A 93 11.92 -9.22 -6.32
CA PRO A 93 12.08 -10.14 -7.45
C PRO A 93 12.49 -9.44 -8.74
N GLN A 94 12.04 -8.20 -8.98
CA GLN A 94 12.43 -7.44 -10.18
C GLN A 94 13.92 -7.07 -10.20
N THR A 95 14.54 -6.89 -9.02
CA THR A 95 16.00 -6.70 -8.95
C THR A 95 16.76 -8.00 -9.17
N ARG A 96 16.26 -9.17 -8.77
CA ARG A 96 16.93 -10.46 -9.05
C ARG A 96 16.92 -10.78 -10.54
N GLU A 97 15.82 -10.51 -11.23
CA GLU A 97 15.71 -10.70 -12.68
C GLU A 97 16.57 -9.70 -13.46
N TRP A 98 16.62 -8.43 -13.01
CA TRP A 98 17.47 -7.40 -13.59
C TRP A 98 18.97 -7.67 -13.34
N VAL A 99 19.38 -8.08 -12.14
CA VAL A 99 20.77 -8.44 -11.84
C VAL A 99 21.19 -9.69 -12.64
N ARG A 100 20.31 -10.69 -12.73
CA ARG A 100 20.58 -11.91 -13.51
C ARG A 100 20.69 -11.62 -15.01
N SER A 101 19.92 -10.68 -15.54
CA SER A 101 20.02 -10.30 -16.96
C SER A 101 21.27 -9.49 -17.28
N GLN A 102 21.80 -8.70 -16.34
CA GLN A 102 23.11 -8.04 -16.52
C GLN A 102 24.24 -9.07 -16.55
N PHE A 103 24.26 -10.01 -15.61
CA PHE A 103 25.28 -11.08 -15.58
C PHE A 103 25.31 -11.90 -16.88
N ASN A 104 24.15 -12.35 -17.37
CA ASN A 104 24.06 -13.10 -18.63
C ASN A 104 24.54 -12.29 -19.84
N ARG A 105 24.35 -10.97 -19.82
CA ARG A 105 24.72 -10.07 -20.92
C ARG A 105 26.23 -9.83 -20.97
N ASP A 106 26.88 -9.77 -19.82
CA ASP A 106 28.33 -9.63 -19.71
C ASP A 106 29.03 -10.94 -20.10
N GLU A 107 28.47 -12.09 -19.71
CA GLU A 107 28.98 -13.40 -20.11
C GLU A 107 28.88 -13.62 -21.63
N SER A 108 27.75 -13.26 -22.23
CA SER A 108 27.55 -13.33 -23.69
C SER A 108 28.50 -12.40 -24.47
N ARG A 109 28.83 -11.22 -23.90
CA ARG A 109 29.79 -10.27 -24.47
C ARG A 109 31.21 -10.77 -24.36
N ALA A 110 31.60 -11.31 -23.20
CA ALA A 110 32.91 -11.91 -23.01
C ALA A 110 33.14 -13.08 -23.99
N THR A 111 32.15 -13.94 -24.17
CA THR A 111 32.25 -15.04 -25.16
C THR A 111 32.31 -14.56 -26.61
N ALA A 112 31.66 -13.45 -26.95
CA ALA A 112 31.69 -12.88 -28.30
C ALA A 112 33.03 -12.18 -28.59
N ASP A 113 33.57 -11.47 -27.60
CA ASP A 113 34.88 -10.84 -27.68
C ASP A 113 35.99 -11.91 -27.73
N GLU A 114 35.87 -13.01 -26.98
CA GLU A 114 36.80 -14.15 -27.02
C GLU A 114 36.75 -14.89 -28.36
N ALA A 115 35.55 -15.15 -28.91
CA ALA A 115 35.39 -15.74 -30.25
C ALA A 115 35.94 -14.85 -31.38
N THR A 116 35.94 -13.53 -31.18
CA THR A 116 36.52 -12.56 -32.13
C THR A 116 38.04 -12.43 -31.96
N ALA A 117 38.58 -12.72 -30.77
CA ALA A 117 40.00 -12.61 -30.44
C ALA A 117 40.83 -13.84 -30.85
N LEU A 118 40.20 -14.97 -31.19
CA LEU A 118 40.93 -16.16 -31.66
C LEU A 118 41.43 -15.98 -33.11
N PRO A 119 42.75 -16.10 -33.37
CA PRO A 119 43.32 -15.88 -34.71
C PRO A 119 43.29 -17.13 -35.60
N TYR A 120 42.26 -17.97 -35.52
CA TYR A 120 42.16 -19.19 -36.34
C TYR A 120 40.94 -19.15 -37.26
N GLY A 121 41.17 -18.68 -38.48
CA GLY A 121 40.32 -19.04 -39.61
C GLY A 121 40.35 -20.56 -39.82
N PRO A 122 39.26 -21.18 -40.27
CA PRO A 122 39.31 -22.57 -40.65
C PRO A 122 40.22 -22.69 -41.88
N ALA A 123 41.39 -23.30 -41.69
CA ALA A 123 42.12 -23.93 -42.77
C ALA A 123 41.20 -25.02 -43.36
N GLN A 124 40.51 -24.69 -44.45
CA GLN A 124 39.98 -25.70 -45.36
C GLN A 124 41.19 -26.38 -45.99
N SER A 125 41.55 -27.50 -45.38
CA SER A 125 42.50 -28.49 -45.87
C SER A 125 42.08 -28.96 -47.26
N ALA A 126 43.09 -29.02 -48.13
CA ALA A 126 43.06 -29.68 -49.42
C ALA A 126 42.50 -31.10 -49.33
N GLU A 127 41.54 -31.41 -50.20
CA GLU A 127 41.46 -32.65 -50.99
C GLU A 127 40.85 -32.34 -52.35
#